data_AF-N8PZU8-F1
#
_entry.id   AF-N8PZU8-F1
#
_cell.length_a   1.000
_cell.length_b   1.000
_cell.length_c   1.000
_cell.angle_alpha   90.00
_cell.angle_beta   90.00
_cell.angle_gamma   90.00
#
_symmetry.space_group_name_H-M   'P 1'
#
loop_
_entity.id
_entity.type
_entity.pdbx_description
1 polymer ?
#
loop_
_entity_poly.entity_id
_entity_poly.type
_entity_poly.pdbx_seq_one_letter_code
_entity_poly.pdbx_strand_id
1 'polypeptide(L)' 'MLKKLNVYYNGWGEYWLWGTLVSSTAITGRPLIAFEYSAEAISKGLELSSYLLPLKRDH' A
#
# COMPACT_ATOMS: atom_id res chain seq x y z
N MET A 1 -4.40 -0.89 18.91
CA MET A 1 -3.11 -1.53 18.55
C MET A 1 -2.88 -1.29 17.07
N LEU A 2 -1.69 -0.82 16.66
CA LEU A 2 -1.34 -0.64 15.26
C LEU A 2 -0.71 -1.94 14.74
N LYS A 3 -1.24 -2.49 13.64
CA LYS A 3 -0.64 -3.64 12.93
C LYS A 3 -0.12 -3.15 11.58
N LYS A 4 1.09 -3.57 11.21
CA LYS A 4 1.71 -3.22 9.93
C LYS A 4 2.21 -4.49 9.24
N LEU A 5 2.01 -4.56 7.92
CA LEU A 5 2.51 -5.63 7.05
C LEU A 5 3.17 -5.00 5.83
N ASN A 6 4.40 -5.44 5.52
CA ASN A 6 5.05 -5.07 4.27
C ASN A 6 4.50 -5.94 3.13
N VAL A 7 4.12 -5.30 2.04
CA VAL A 7 3.65 -5.93 0.82
C VAL A 7 4.73 -5.77 -0.23
N TYR A 8 5.20 -6.88 -0.78
CA TYR A 8 6.28 -6.92 -1.77
C TYR A 8 5.71 -7.24 -3.14
N TYR A 9 6.26 -6.57 -4.16
CA TYR A 9 6.13 -7.02 -5.54
C TYR A 9 7.13 -8.15 -5.77
N ASN A 10 6.67 -9.23 -6.39
CA ASN A 10 7.50 -10.39 -6.73
C ASN A 10 7.08 -10.92 -8.11
N GLY A 11 7.23 -10.06 -9.12
CA GLY A 11 6.84 -10.33 -10.49
C GLY A 11 8.00 -10.09 -11.43
N TRP A 12 8.02 -10.84 -12.53
CA TRP A 12 8.91 -10.65 -13.68
C TRP A 12 10.41 -10.61 -13.33
N GLY A 13 10.80 -11.40 -12.34
CA GLY A 13 12.18 -11.47 -11.84
C GLY A 13 12.59 -10.31 -10.94
N GLU A 14 11.70 -9.36 -10.66
CA GLU A 14 11.95 -8.29 -9.71
C GLU A 14 11.39 -8.64 -8.32
N TYR A 15 12.08 -8.19 -7.27
CA TYR A 15 11.62 -8.24 -5.89
C TYR A 15 11.88 -6.92 -5.19
N TRP A 16 10.82 -6.20 -4.84
CA TRP A 16 10.92 -4.89 -4.21
C TRP A 16 9.71 -4.56 -3.35
N LEU A 17 9.85 -3.59 -2.44
CA LEU A 17 8.79 -3.20 -1.53
C LEU A 17 7.72 -2.43 -2.29
N TRP A 18 6.50 -2.97 -2.36
CA TRP A 18 5.38 -2.30 -3.03
C TRP A 18 4.73 -1.27 -2.11
N GLY A 19 4.53 -1.61 -0.85
CA GLY A 19 3.93 -0.71 0.13
C GLY A 19 3.73 -1.37 1.49
N THR A 20 3.01 -0.67 2.36
CA THR A 20 2.70 -1.14 3.71
C THR A 20 1.19 -1.13 3.92
N LEU A 21 0.65 -2.28 4.32
CA LEU A 21 -0.72 -2.39 4.80
C LEU A 21 -0.75 -2.09 6.30
N VAL A 22 -1.53 -1.08 6.69
CA VAL A 22 -1.68 -0.63 8.07
C VAL A 22 -3.11 -0.90 8.53
N SER A 23 -3.26 -1.56 9.68
CA SER A 23 -4.54 -1.71 10.35
C SER A 23 -4.49 -1.06 11.73
N SER A 24 -5.45 -0.16 11.99
CA SER A 24 -5.62 0.50 13.27
C SER A 24 -7.06 0.33 13.75
N THR A 25 -7.26 0.09 15.05
CA THR A 25 -8.61 0.10 15.63
C THR A 25 -9.02 1.56 15.85
N ALA A 26 -10.02 2.05 15.12
CA ALA A 26 -10.57 3.38 15.35
C ALA A 26 -11.32 3.42 16.70
N ILE A 27 -11.50 4.62 17.27
CA ILE A 27 -12.26 4.84 18.52
C ILE A 27 -13.70 4.29 18.40
N THR A 28 -14.24 4.25 17.18
CA THR A 28 -15.54 3.69 16.82
C THR A 28 -15.60 2.15 16.81
N GLY A 29 -14.51 1.46 17.13
CA GLY A 29 -14.43 -0.01 17.16
C GLY A 29 -14.27 -0.68 15.79
N ARG A 30 -14.43 0.05 14.68
CA ARG A 30 -14.16 -0.47 13.33
C ARG A 30 -12.67 -0.39 13.01
N PRO A 31 -12.06 -1.46 12.47
CA PRO A 31 -10.69 -1.39 12.00
C PRO A 31 -10.60 -0.49 10.76
N LEU A 32 -9.75 0.53 10.83
CA LEU A 32 -9.30 1.31 9.69
C LEU A 32 -8.16 0.56 9.01
N ILE A 33 -8.31 0.24 7.73
CA ILE A 33 -7.29 -0.38 6.89
C ILE A 33 -6.83 0.66 5.88
N ALA A 34 -5.53 0.89 5.79
CA ALA A 34 -4.90 1.78 4.84
C ALA A 34 -3.73 1.08 4.14
N PHE A 35 -3.49 1.45 2.87
CA PHE A 35 -2.33 1.01 2.12
C PHE A 35 -1.48 2.23 1.75
N GLU A 36 -0.21 2.19 2.16
CA GLU A 36 0.77 3.24 1.89
C GLU A 36 1.74 2.75 0.82
N TYR A 37 1.79 3.42 -0.32
CA TYR A 37 2.74 3.09 -1.39
C TYR A 37 4.17 3.38 -0.99
N SER A 38 5.09 2.52 -1.39
CA SER A 38 6.52 2.80 -1.27
C SER A 38 6.96 3.84 -2.31
N ALA A 39 8.12 4.46 -2.08
CA ALA A 39 8.73 5.34 -3.07
C ALA A 39 9.03 4.63 -4.41
N GLU A 40 9.35 3.33 -4.36
CA GLU A 40 9.64 2.53 -5.54
C GLU A 40 8.39 2.20 -6.35
N ALA A 41 7.26 1.95 -5.67
CA ALA A 41 5.97 1.79 -6.33
C ALA A 41 5.53 3.06 -7.06
N ILE A 42 5.75 4.22 -6.42
CA ILE A 42 5.45 5.54 -7.00
C ILE A 42 6.35 5.79 -8.21
N SER A 43 7.66 5.55 -8.10
CA SER A 43 8.59 5.78 -9.21
C SER A 43 8.34 4.84 -10.40
N LYS A 44 7.96 3.58 -10.15
CA LYS A 44 7.57 2.61 -11.18
C LYS A 44 6.15 2.80 -11.70
N GLY A 45 5.34 3.65 -11.06
CA GLY A 45 3.95 3.90 -11.44
C GLY A 45 3.02 2.69 -11.27
N LEU A 46 3.36 1.73 -10.40
CA LEU A 46 2.64 0.47 -10.24
C LEU A 46 1.64 0.55 -9.08
N GLU A 47 0.37 0.57 -9.42
CA GLU A 47 -0.74 0.63 -8.45
C GLU A 47 -1.26 -0.75 -8.07
N LEU A 48 -1.67 -0.90 -6.81
CA LEU A 48 -2.28 -2.10 -6.26
C LEU A 48 -3.70 -2.34 -6.80
N SER A 49 -4.46 -1.26 -7.03
CA SER A 49 -5.78 -1.32 -7.65
C SER A 49 -6.11 0.02 -8.27
N SER A 50 -6.34 0.05 -9.59
CA SER A 50 -6.74 1.27 -10.29
C SER A 50 -8.06 1.87 -9.80
N TYR A 51 -8.96 1.05 -9.23
CA TYR A 51 -10.28 1.49 -8.78
C TYR A 51 -10.32 1.84 -7.28
N LEU A 52 -9.79 0.96 -6.42
CA LEU A 52 -9.94 1.11 -4.97
C LEU A 52 -8.77 1.84 -4.30
N LEU A 53 -7.58 1.74 -4.89
CA LEU A 53 -6.33 2.25 -4.32
C LEU A 53 -5.45 2.81 -5.45
N PRO A 54 -5.92 3.78 -6.24
CA PRO A 54 -5.12 4.30 -7.34
C PRO A 54 -3.83 4.92 -6.79
N LEU A 55 -2.75 4.82 -7.57
CA LEU A 55 -1.55 5.59 -7.24
C LEU A 55 -1.89 7.07 -7.43
N LYS A 56 -1.75 7.89 -6.37
CA LYS A 56 -1.91 9.35 -6.53
C LYS A 56 -0.79 9.85 -7.43
N ARG A 57 -1.16 10.27 -8.65
CA ARG A 57 -0.28 11.00 -9.56
C ARG A 57 -0.48 12.48 -9.27
N ASP A 58 0.57 13.16 -8.84
CA ASP A 58 0.59 14.61 -8.82
C ASP A 58 0.64 15.07 -10.29
N HIS A 59 -0.44 15.69 -10.76
CA HIS A 59 -0.53 16.32 -12.08
C HIS A 59 -0.06 17.78 -11.99
#